data_AF-A0A1V5M1F4-F1
#
_entry.id   AF-A0A1V5M1F4-F1
#
_cell.length_a   1.000
_cell.length_b   1.000
_cell.length_c   1.000
_cell.angle_alpha   90.00
_cell.angle_beta   90.00
_cell.angle_gamma   90.00
#
_symmetry.space_group_name_H-M   'P 1'
#
loop_
_entity.id
_entity.type
_entity.pdbx_description
1 polymer ?
#
loop_
_entity_poly.entity_id
_entity_poly.type
_entity_poly.pdbx_seq_one_letter_code
_entity_poly.pdbx_strand_id
1 'polypeptide(L)'
;MPITIFLRALAAVDDSLGADSPLKEGSEEELLSLCENFQTDLMVVGSNKESTMERLFLGSVTQSLVAAAPCPVLVAKTPCFLARMQTPSYKTVILPIDDSVYSQVAAEWLTNFKWNDSKLILLAVVEDDTDFHQVEVSLDNRAAALHGHFQPHNIQMQIVKGDPRQVIVDQARKHYADMIVMGSHGRKGFKRMILGSVSQVVSQEAPCAVSIVRGIMDEDRSLKKTASFDKVKLMEKAEYLAMTNKDSNDMSSVHSMPAGF
;
A
#
# COMPACT_ATOMS: atom_id res chain seq x y z
N MET A 1 18.60 8.53 0.94
CA MET A 1 17.47 9.32 0.42
C MET A 1 16.35 8.35 0.08
N PRO A 2 15.08 8.63 0.42
CA PRO A 2 13.97 7.83 -0.07
C PRO A 2 13.69 8.19 -1.53
N ILE A 3 13.58 7.16 -2.37
CA ILE A 3 13.12 7.31 -3.76
C ILE A 3 11.60 7.42 -3.74
N THR A 4 11.06 8.45 -4.41
CA THR A 4 9.61 8.69 -4.51
C THR A 4 9.18 8.58 -5.96
N ILE A 5 8.10 7.83 -6.19
CA ILE A 5 7.50 7.58 -7.49
C ILE A 5 6.02 7.93 -7.40
N PHE A 6 5.53 8.63 -8.42
CA PHE A 6 4.13 9.02 -8.52
C PHE A 6 3.44 8.14 -9.54
N LEU A 7 2.29 7.58 -9.18
CA LEU A 7 1.40 6.90 -10.12
C LEU A 7 0.15 7.75 -10.32
N ARG A 8 0.02 8.27 -11.53
CA ARG A 8 -1.21 8.91 -12.03
C ARG A 8 -1.86 7.97 -13.03
N ALA A 9 -3.15 7.74 -12.86
CA ALA A 9 -3.98 6.94 -13.75
C ALA A 9 -4.32 7.62 -15.08
N LEU A 10 -3.35 8.27 -15.74
CA LEU A 10 -3.57 8.85 -17.07
C LEU A 10 -3.49 7.73 -18.12
N ALA A 11 -4.64 7.37 -18.67
CA ALA A 11 -4.73 6.84 -20.02
C ALA A 11 -4.13 7.86 -21.00
N ALA A 12 -2.81 7.82 -21.20
CA ALA A 12 -2.06 8.29 -22.35
C ALA A 12 -0.54 8.09 -22.14
N VAL A 13 -0.06 6.85 -21.99
CA VAL A 13 1.17 6.36 -22.63
C VAL A 13 0.98 4.83 -22.66
N ASP A 14 0.52 4.24 -23.76
CA ASP A 14 1.34 3.73 -24.88
C ASP A 14 2.48 2.82 -24.39
N ASP A 15 2.86 1.81 -25.18
CA ASP A 15 3.87 0.77 -24.87
C ASP A 15 5.29 1.32 -24.59
N SER A 16 5.41 2.64 -24.47
CA SER A 16 6.51 3.36 -23.84
C SER A 16 6.15 3.74 -22.39
N LEU A 17 6.42 2.88 -21.42
CA LEU A 17 7.02 3.39 -20.17
C LEU A 17 8.45 3.87 -20.48
N GLY A 18 8.55 4.81 -21.43
CA GLY A 18 9.74 5.55 -21.78
C GLY A 18 9.83 6.71 -20.81
N ALA A 19 10.91 6.72 -20.03
CA ALA A 19 11.61 7.85 -19.41
C ALA A 19 10.86 9.00 -18.67
N ASP A 20 9.56 9.22 -18.80
CA ASP A 20 8.88 10.46 -18.38
C ASP A 20 7.76 10.25 -17.33
N SER A 21 7.80 9.14 -16.57
CA SER A 21 7.25 9.15 -15.20
C SER A 21 8.32 9.77 -14.31
N PRO A 22 8.12 10.96 -13.73
CA PRO A 22 9.20 11.64 -13.03
C PRO A 22 9.49 10.90 -11.72
N LEU A 23 10.47 10.01 -11.77
CA LEU A 23 11.22 9.61 -10.59
C LEU A 23 11.85 10.90 -10.06
N LYS A 24 11.37 11.35 -8.90
CA LYS A 24 11.68 12.66 -8.36
C LYS A 24 12.25 12.48 -6.97
N GLU A 25 13.48 12.93 -6.81
CA GLU A 25 14.04 13.25 -5.51
C GLU A 25 13.74 14.72 -5.22
N GLY A 26 13.37 15.00 -3.98
CA GLY A 26 12.97 16.34 -3.57
C GLY A 26 12.68 16.39 -2.08
N SER A 27 12.49 17.60 -1.57
CA SER A 27 11.97 17.83 -0.23
C SER A 27 10.52 17.32 -0.11
N GLU A 28 10.05 17.16 1.13
CA GLU A 28 8.65 16.85 1.42
C GLU A 28 7.69 17.79 0.66
N GLU A 29 7.94 19.10 0.73
CA GLU A 29 7.06 20.13 0.17
C GLU A 29 6.97 20.04 -1.37
N GLU A 30 8.10 19.80 -2.03
CA GLU A 30 8.15 19.63 -3.49
C GLU A 30 7.36 18.40 -3.94
N LEU A 31 7.53 17.27 -3.24
CA LEU A 31 6.88 16.01 -3.56
C LEU A 31 5.36 16.07 -3.33
N LEU A 32 4.92 16.71 -2.25
CA LEU A 32 3.50 16.95 -1.99
C LEU A 32 2.87 17.86 -3.05
N SER A 33 3.57 18.94 -3.41
CA SER A 33 3.12 19.86 -4.46
C SER A 33 2.98 19.16 -5.82
N LEU A 34 3.91 18.27 -6.17
CA LEU A 34 3.81 17.43 -7.37
C LEU A 34 2.58 16.53 -7.30
N CYS A 35 2.32 15.90 -6.15
CA CYS A 35 1.13 15.08 -5.97
C CYS A 35 -0.17 15.82 -6.25
N GLU A 36 -0.29 17.05 -5.75
CA GLU A 36 -1.46 17.91 -5.97
C GLU A 36 -1.56 18.36 -7.42
N ASN A 37 -0.48 18.88 -7.99
CA ASN A 37 -0.43 19.39 -9.37
C ASN A 37 -0.77 18.30 -10.40
N PHE A 38 -0.27 17.09 -10.18
CA PHE A 38 -0.54 15.96 -11.05
C PHE A 38 -1.80 15.20 -10.68
N GLN A 39 -2.54 15.57 -9.61
CA GLN A 39 -3.69 14.78 -9.15
C GLN A 39 -3.35 13.28 -9.04
N THR A 40 -2.29 12.99 -8.30
CA THR A 40 -1.77 11.62 -8.17
C THR A 40 -2.79 10.72 -7.46
N ASP A 41 -2.99 9.50 -7.97
CA ASP A 41 -3.94 8.54 -7.40
C ASP A 41 -3.27 7.54 -6.45
N LEU A 42 -1.95 7.35 -6.58
CA LEU A 42 -1.11 6.58 -5.66
C LEU A 42 0.32 7.13 -5.65
N MET A 43 0.84 7.46 -4.47
CA MET A 43 2.26 7.74 -4.28
C MET A 43 2.97 6.47 -3.81
N VAL A 44 4.11 6.13 -4.40
CA VAL A 44 4.97 5.02 -3.98
C VAL A 44 6.28 5.58 -3.45
N VAL A 45 6.62 5.21 -2.22
CA VAL A 45 7.82 5.71 -1.54
C VAL A 45 8.66 4.53 -1.05
N GLY A 46 9.97 4.60 -1.27
CA GLY A 46 10.90 3.64 -0.70
C GLY A 46 11.12 3.86 0.80
N SER A 47 11.37 2.78 1.54
CA SER A 47 11.65 2.83 2.98
C SER A 47 13.13 2.63 3.35
N ASN A 48 14.08 2.78 2.42
CA ASN A 48 15.45 2.32 2.65
C ASN A 48 16.41 3.35 3.28
N LYS A 49 17.13 2.90 4.31
CA LYS A 49 18.45 3.40 4.76
C LYS A 49 19.50 2.30 4.56
N GLU A 50 20.76 2.71 4.38
CA GLU A 50 21.87 1.83 3.98
C GLU A 50 22.48 0.96 5.09
N SER A 51 22.00 1.03 6.34
CA SER A 51 22.58 0.27 7.44
C SER A 51 21.67 -0.86 7.92
N THR A 52 22.24 -2.06 8.10
CA THR A 52 21.55 -3.32 8.47
C THR A 52 20.73 -3.23 9.76
N MET A 53 21.06 -2.26 10.63
CA MET A 53 20.43 -2.00 11.92
C MET A 53 19.24 -1.01 11.85
N GLU A 54 19.08 -0.24 10.76
CA GLU A 54 18.04 0.80 10.62
C GLU A 54 16.86 0.39 9.70
N ARG A 55 16.79 -0.87 9.25
CA ARG A 55 15.70 -1.37 8.37
C ARG A 55 14.29 -1.25 8.97
N LEU A 56 14.20 -0.97 10.27
CA LEU A 56 12.98 -0.78 11.04
C LEU A 56 12.60 0.70 11.21
N PHE A 57 13.31 1.64 10.60
CA PHE A 57 12.97 3.07 10.66
C PHE A 57 12.52 3.59 9.31
N LEU A 58 11.28 4.07 9.26
CA LEU A 58 10.80 4.86 8.14
C LEU A 58 11.60 6.17 8.12
N GLY A 59 12.19 6.54 6.98
CA GLY A 59 12.92 7.81 6.86
C GLY A 59 12.01 9.00 7.15
N SER A 60 12.56 10.10 7.68
CA SER A 60 11.78 11.29 8.05
C SER A 60 10.94 11.83 6.90
N VAL A 61 11.49 11.89 5.68
CA VAL A 61 10.76 12.28 4.48
C VAL A 61 9.61 11.32 4.19
N THR A 62 9.83 10.00 4.27
CA THR A 62 8.77 9.01 4.08
C THR A 62 7.66 9.16 5.14
N GLN A 63 7.99 9.40 6.40
CA GLN A 63 7.00 9.61 7.48
C GLN A 63 6.15 10.85 7.20
N SER A 64 6.81 11.94 6.83
CA SER A 64 6.17 13.18 6.41
C SER A 64 5.22 12.98 5.23
N LEU A 65 5.66 12.30 4.16
CA LEU A 65 4.83 12.00 2.99
C LEU A 65 3.63 11.12 3.36
N VAL A 66 3.84 10.04 4.13
CA VAL A 66 2.78 9.16 4.63
C VAL A 66 1.81 9.91 5.56
N ALA A 67 2.21 11.01 6.19
CA ALA A 67 1.36 11.86 7.03
C ALA A 67 0.67 13.01 6.26
N ALA A 68 1.26 13.53 5.18
CA ALA A 68 0.76 14.73 4.49
C ALA A 68 0.20 14.51 3.05
N ALA A 69 0.55 13.42 2.36
CA ALA A 69 0.13 13.17 0.97
C ALA A 69 -1.40 13.28 0.77
N PRO A 70 -1.87 13.91 -0.33
CA PRO A 70 -3.30 14.06 -0.62
C PRO A 70 -3.92 12.78 -1.22
N CYS A 71 -3.15 11.71 -1.36
CA CYS A 71 -3.51 10.45 -2.00
C CYS A 71 -3.05 9.25 -1.15
N PRO A 72 -3.52 8.03 -1.48
CA PRO A 72 -2.95 6.80 -0.92
C PRO A 72 -1.43 6.75 -1.11
N VAL A 73 -0.72 6.23 -0.09
CA VAL A 73 0.74 6.10 -0.11
C VAL A 73 1.12 4.63 0.10
N LEU A 74 1.81 4.05 -0.87
CA LEU A 74 2.44 2.74 -0.79
C LEU A 74 3.88 2.88 -0.30
N VAL A 75 4.16 2.36 0.89
CA VAL A 75 5.51 2.24 1.41
C VAL A 75 6.12 0.93 0.93
N ALA A 76 7.09 1.01 0.01
CA ALA A 76 7.82 -0.12 -0.57
C ALA A 76 8.94 -0.62 0.37
N LYS A 77 9.12 -1.96 0.46
CA LYS A 77 10.07 -2.61 1.39
C LYS A 77 10.98 -3.63 0.69
N THR A 78 12.30 -3.52 0.91
CA THR A 78 13.34 -4.35 0.27
C THR A 78 13.18 -5.88 0.43
N PRO A 79 12.83 -6.43 1.60
CA PRO A 79 12.71 -7.89 1.74
C PRO A 79 11.62 -8.49 0.85
N CYS A 80 10.47 -7.81 0.72
CA CYS A 80 9.41 -8.21 -0.20
C CYS A 80 9.82 -8.05 -1.65
N PHE A 81 10.53 -6.96 -1.98
CA PHE A 81 11.04 -6.73 -3.32
C PHE A 81 11.91 -7.88 -3.85
N LEU A 82 12.90 -8.34 -3.08
CA LEU A 82 13.79 -9.43 -3.51
C LEU A 82 13.05 -10.74 -3.73
N ALA A 83 12.04 -11.05 -2.91
CA ALA A 83 11.18 -12.21 -3.09
C ALA A 83 10.35 -12.10 -4.39
N ARG A 84 9.90 -10.90 -4.73
CA ARG A 84 9.03 -10.63 -5.90
C ARG A 84 9.75 -10.59 -7.23
N MET A 85 11.08 -10.43 -7.27
CA MET A 85 11.84 -10.59 -8.53
C MET A 85 11.70 -12.00 -9.13
N GLN A 86 11.33 -13.00 -8.32
CA GLN A 86 11.06 -14.36 -8.80
C GLN A 86 9.57 -14.57 -9.15
N THR A 87 8.66 -13.90 -8.45
CA THR A 87 7.20 -13.94 -8.69
C THR A 87 6.57 -12.57 -8.39
N PRO A 88 6.29 -11.72 -9.40
CA PRO A 88 5.98 -10.32 -9.14
C PRO A 88 4.62 -10.08 -8.46
N SER A 89 3.70 -11.04 -8.48
CA SER A 89 2.33 -10.89 -7.97
C SER A 89 2.23 -10.76 -6.45
N TYR A 90 1.45 -9.81 -5.91
CA TYR A 90 0.98 -9.87 -4.52
C TYR A 90 0.13 -11.13 -4.29
N LYS A 91 0.64 -12.11 -3.53
CA LYS A 91 -0.04 -13.37 -3.24
C LYS A 91 -0.86 -13.31 -1.96
N THR A 92 -0.38 -12.61 -0.93
CA THR A 92 -1.09 -12.47 0.35
C THR A 92 -1.23 -11.00 0.73
N VAL A 93 -2.48 -10.54 0.78
CA VAL A 93 -2.85 -9.20 1.22
C VAL A 93 -3.52 -9.29 2.58
N ILE A 94 -3.12 -8.45 3.53
CA ILE A 94 -3.80 -8.29 4.82
C ILE A 94 -4.57 -6.97 4.80
N LEU A 95 -5.85 -7.02 5.15
CA LEU A 95 -6.68 -5.86 5.44
C LEU A 95 -7.06 -5.90 6.93
N PRO A 96 -6.38 -5.13 7.79
CA PRO A 96 -6.81 -4.92 9.16
C PRO A 96 -8.09 -4.09 9.17
N ILE A 97 -9.08 -4.54 9.94
CA ILE A 97 -10.36 -3.87 10.09
C ILE A 97 -10.69 -3.61 11.56
N ASP A 98 -11.43 -2.54 11.75
CA ASP A 98 -12.08 -2.09 12.97
C ASP A 98 -13.45 -1.51 12.59
N ASP A 99 -14.22 -1.01 13.54
CA ASP A 99 -15.50 -0.33 13.23
C ASP A 99 -15.32 1.14 12.81
N SER A 100 -14.12 1.53 12.36
CA SER A 100 -13.86 2.88 11.88
C SER A 100 -14.21 3.06 10.40
N VAL A 101 -14.54 4.30 10.03
CA VAL A 101 -14.71 4.71 8.63
C VAL A 101 -13.41 4.53 7.84
N TYR A 102 -12.25 4.56 8.49
CA TYR A 102 -10.96 4.50 7.80
C TYR A 102 -10.65 3.09 7.29
N SER A 103 -10.93 2.07 8.09
CA SER A 103 -10.81 0.69 7.61
C SER A 103 -11.83 0.36 6.52
N GLN A 104 -12.99 1.02 6.52
CA GLN A 104 -13.96 0.93 5.42
C GLN A 104 -13.41 1.55 4.13
N VAL A 105 -12.81 2.76 4.21
CA VAL A 105 -12.15 3.40 3.06
C VAL A 105 -11.02 2.53 2.49
N ALA A 106 -10.28 1.82 3.34
CA ALA A 106 -9.25 0.87 2.88
C ALA A 106 -9.84 -0.34 2.13
N ALA A 107 -10.98 -0.87 2.61
CA ALA A 107 -11.71 -1.92 1.92
C ALA A 107 -12.23 -1.45 0.56
N GLU A 108 -12.83 -0.26 0.50
CA GLU A 108 -13.27 0.38 -0.75
C GLU A 108 -12.11 0.67 -1.69
N TRP A 109 -10.93 1.02 -1.18
CA TRP A 109 -9.77 1.22 -2.03
C TRP A 109 -9.35 -0.09 -2.72
N LEU A 110 -9.37 -1.22 -2.00
CA LEU A 110 -9.08 -2.54 -2.59
C LEU A 110 -10.01 -2.91 -3.75
N THR A 111 -11.26 -2.43 -3.76
CA THR A 111 -12.21 -2.69 -4.86
C THR A 111 -11.80 -2.00 -6.16
N ASN A 112 -10.82 -1.09 -6.15
CA ASN A 112 -10.32 -0.48 -7.37
C ASN A 112 -9.42 -1.41 -8.20
N PHE A 113 -9.09 -2.59 -7.66
CA PHE A 113 -8.18 -3.57 -8.25
C PHE A 113 -8.88 -4.93 -8.42
N LYS A 114 -8.28 -5.81 -9.22
CA LYS A 114 -8.69 -7.22 -9.35
C LYS A 114 -7.57 -8.10 -8.81
N TRP A 115 -7.89 -8.95 -7.85
CA TRP A 115 -6.95 -9.75 -7.08
C TRP A 115 -7.17 -11.24 -7.31
N ASN A 116 -7.20 -11.64 -8.59
CA ASN A 116 -7.67 -12.97 -9.01
C ASN A 116 -6.89 -14.13 -8.38
N ASP A 117 -5.58 -13.94 -8.17
CA ASP A 117 -4.66 -14.96 -7.64
C ASP A 117 -4.13 -14.63 -6.24
N SER A 118 -4.77 -13.69 -5.55
CA SER A 118 -4.36 -13.25 -4.23
C SER A 118 -5.28 -13.80 -3.16
N LYS A 119 -4.69 -14.21 -2.06
CA LYS A 119 -5.34 -14.46 -0.78
C LYS A 119 -5.53 -13.13 -0.05
N LEU A 120 -6.73 -12.90 0.47
CA LEU A 120 -7.01 -11.81 1.39
C LEU A 120 -7.15 -12.36 2.81
N ILE A 121 -6.47 -11.75 3.77
CA ILE A 121 -6.70 -11.96 5.19
C ILE A 121 -7.39 -10.72 5.73
N LEU A 122 -8.67 -10.87 6.05
CA LEU A 122 -9.48 -9.84 6.69
C LEU A 122 -9.31 -9.99 8.20
N LEU A 123 -8.55 -9.09 8.81
CA LEU A 123 -8.07 -9.23 10.19
C LEU A 123 -8.76 -8.24 11.13
N ALA A 124 -9.58 -8.73 12.04
CA ALA A 124 -10.06 -7.96 13.18
C ALA A 124 -9.14 -8.18 14.39
N VAL A 125 -8.70 -7.09 15.02
CA VAL A 125 -7.97 -7.16 16.31
C VAL A 125 -8.87 -6.62 17.41
N VAL A 126 -9.04 -7.40 18.46
CA VAL A 126 -10.02 -7.13 19.51
C VAL A 126 -9.40 -7.21 20.91
N GLU A 127 -10.06 -6.59 21.88
CA GLU A 127 -9.67 -6.68 23.29
C GLU A 127 -10.14 -8.01 23.90
N ASP A 128 -9.58 -8.38 25.05
CA ASP A 128 -9.79 -9.72 25.63
C ASP A 128 -11.24 -9.99 26.05
N ASP A 129 -12.04 -8.94 26.31
CA ASP A 129 -13.43 -8.98 26.74
C ASP A 129 -14.44 -8.72 25.61
N THR A 130 -13.97 -8.59 24.36
CA THR A 130 -14.83 -8.31 23.20
C THR A 130 -15.73 -9.51 22.87
N ASP A 131 -17.02 -9.26 22.66
CA ASP A 131 -17.97 -10.23 22.11
C ASP A 131 -17.69 -10.46 20.61
N PHE A 132 -17.30 -11.69 20.28
CA PHE A 132 -16.91 -12.06 18.91
C PHE A 132 -18.09 -12.05 17.94
N HIS A 133 -19.32 -12.22 18.42
CA HIS A 133 -20.46 -12.34 17.52
C HIS A 133 -20.67 -11.07 16.68
N GLN A 134 -20.53 -9.89 17.30
CA GLN A 134 -20.64 -8.61 16.59
C GLN A 134 -19.49 -8.40 15.60
N VAL A 135 -18.29 -8.87 15.95
CA VAL A 135 -17.09 -8.77 15.12
C VAL A 135 -17.18 -9.68 13.90
N GLU A 136 -17.69 -10.90 14.07
CA GLU A 136 -17.96 -11.84 12.98
C GLU A 136 -18.94 -11.26 11.96
N VAL A 137 -20.04 -10.65 12.41
CA VAL A 137 -21.00 -9.99 11.52
C VAL A 137 -20.35 -8.81 10.75
N SER A 138 -19.51 -8.02 11.42
CA SER A 138 -18.76 -6.92 10.77
C SER A 138 -17.79 -7.46 9.70
N LEU A 139 -17.10 -8.57 10.00
CA LEU A 139 -16.21 -9.28 9.08
C LEU A 139 -16.97 -9.81 7.86
N ASP A 140 -18.10 -10.50 8.07
CA ASP A 140 -18.90 -11.08 6.99
C ASP A 140 -19.38 -10.01 6.00
N ASN A 141 -19.88 -8.88 6.52
CA ASN A 141 -20.34 -7.77 5.68
C ASN A 141 -19.21 -7.18 4.82
N ARG A 142 -18.01 -7.04 5.40
CA ARG A 142 -16.82 -6.54 4.70
C ARG A 142 -16.26 -7.56 3.69
N ALA A 143 -16.28 -8.84 4.03
CA ALA A 143 -15.92 -9.91 3.09
C ALA A 143 -16.86 -9.93 1.89
N ALA A 144 -18.17 -9.79 2.13
CA ALA A 144 -19.19 -9.74 1.07
C ALA A 144 -18.94 -8.58 0.09
N ALA A 145 -18.56 -7.40 0.58
CA ALA A 145 -18.21 -6.26 -0.27
C ALA A 145 -17.00 -6.52 -1.18
N LEU A 146 -16.16 -7.52 -0.87
CA LEU A 146 -14.93 -7.85 -1.57
C LEU A 146 -15.05 -9.07 -2.52
N HIS A 147 -16.16 -9.80 -2.50
CA HIS A 147 -16.41 -10.99 -3.35
C HIS A 147 -16.35 -10.72 -4.88
N GLY A 148 -16.47 -9.46 -5.31
CA GLY A 148 -16.29 -9.06 -6.72
C GLY A 148 -14.84 -8.80 -7.14
N HIS A 149 -13.90 -8.82 -6.20
CA HIS A 149 -12.50 -8.41 -6.38
C HIS A 149 -11.50 -9.48 -5.98
N PHE A 150 -11.87 -10.29 -4.99
CA PHE A 150 -11.19 -11.51 -4.59
C PHE A 150 -12.12 -12.69 -4.82
N GLN A 151 -11.56 -13.86 -5.14
CA GLN A 151 -12.34 -15.09 -5.10
C GLN A 151 -12.84 -15.33 -3.67
N PRO A 152 -14.13 -15.67 -3.43
CA PRO A 152 -14.66 -15.83 -2.08
C PRO A 152 -13.86 -16.83 -1.22
N HIS A 153 -13.39 -17.92 -1.82
CA HIS A 153 -12.56 -18.93 -1.13
C HIS A 153 -11.14 -18.45 -0.78
N ASN A 154 -10.70 -17.32 -1.33
CA ASN A 154 -9.43 -16.68 -1.03
C ASN A 154 -9.54 -15.63 0.09
N ILE A 155 -10.75 -15.29 0.55
CA ILE A 155 -10.95 -14.39 1.69
C ILE A 155 -10.97 -15.21 2.98
N GLN A 156 -10.00 -14.97 3.85
CA GLN A 156 -9.92 -15.58 5.17
C GLN A 156 -10.16 -14.52 6.24
N MET A 157 -11.23 -14.69 7.00
CA MET A 157 -11.55 -13.84 8.15
C MET A 157 -10.79 -14.36 9.38
N GLN A 158 -10.15 -13.47 10.12
CA GLN A 158 -9.42 -13.80 11.35
C GLN A 158 -9.72 -12.78 12.43
N ILE A 159 -10.09 -13.26 13.62
CA ILE A 159 -10.24 -12.46 14.83
C ILE A 159 -9.08 -12.84 15.75
N VAL A 160 -8.29 -11.85 16.16
CA VAL A 160 -7.13 -12.05 17.03
C VAL A 160 -7.18 -11.08 18.19
N LYS A 161 -6.89 -11.57 19.40
CA LYS A 161 -6.82 -10.72 20.60
C LYS A 161 -5.44 -10.11 20.76
N GLY A 162 -5.38 -8.86 21.21
CA GLY A 162 -4.14 -8.20 21.64
C GLY A 162 -3.97 -6.78 21.11
N ASP A 163 -2.74 -6.26 21.19
CA ASP A 163 -2.43 -4.92 20.68
C ASP A 163 -2.46 -4.91 19.14
N PRO A 164 -3.27 -4.05 18.49
CA PRO A 164 -3.38 -4.01 17.03
C PRO A 164 -2.05 -3.80 16.31
N ARG A 165 -1.12 -3.03 16.87
CA ARG A 165 0.17 -2.78 16.21
C ARG A 165 0.97 -4.07 16.09
N GLN A 166 1.09 -4.78 17.21
CA GLN A 166 1.85 -6.02 17.28
C GLN A 166 1.17 -7.14 16.50
N VAL A 167 -0.14 -7.31 16.70
CA VAL A 167 -0.92 -8.37 16.05
C VAL A 167 -0.87 -8.25 14.53
N ILE A 168 -1.04 -7.05 13.97
CA ILE A 168 -1.00 -6.85 12.51
C ILE A 168 0.39 -7.21 11.95
N VAL A 169 1.47 -6.76 12.60
CA VAL A 169 2.84 -7.07 12.18
C VAL A 169 3.13 -8.57 12.29
N ASP A 170 2.67 -9.23 13.35
CA ASP A 170 2.85 -10.65 13.56
C ASP A 170 2.04 -11.50 12.57
N GLN A 171 0.80 -11.11 12.25
CA GLN A 171 0.03 -11.77 11.20
C GLN A 171 0.73 -11.60 9.84
N ALA A 172 1.31 -10.43 9.55
CA ALA A 172 2.06 -10.23 8.32
C ALA A 172 3.27 -11.15 8.21
N ARG A 173 4.00 -11.37 9.31
CA ARG A 173 5.10 -12.35 9.36
C ARG A 173 4.60 -13.78 9.22
N LYS A 174 3.57 -14.15 9.98
CA LYS A 174 2.99 -15.50 10.03
C LYS A 174 2.47 -15.96 8.67
N HIS A 175 1.83 -15.07 7.93
CA HIS A 175 1.22 -15.40 6.64
C HIS A 175 2.10 -15.04 5.44
N TYR A 176 3.34 -14.61 5.66
CA TYR A 176 4.23 -14.11 4.61
C TYR A 176 3.50 -13.09 3.73
N ALA A 177 2.85 -12.12 4.36
CA ALA A 177 2.09 -11.10 3.66
C ALA A 177 3.01 -10.31 2.71
N ASP A 178 2.52 -10.05 1.51
CA ASP A 178 3.19 -9.19 0.54
C ASP A 178 2.76 -7.73 0.68
N MET A 179 1.55 -7.52 1.23
CA MET A 179 0.97 -6.20 1.40
C MET A 179 0.06 -6.13 2.61
N ILE A 180 0.11 -5.02 3.33
CA ILE A 180 -0.90 -4.60 4.30
C ILE A 180 -1.59 -3.35 3.76
N VAL A 181 -2.92 -3.33 3.76
CA VAL A 181 -3.70 -2.17 3.36
C VAL A 181 -4.46 -1.65 4.57
N MET A 182 -4.24 -0.38 4.93
CA MET A 182 -4.83 0.23 6.11
C MET A 182 -5.39 1.62 5.80
N GLY A 183 -6.47 1.96 6.49
CA GLY A 183 -6.95 3.34 6.54
C GLY A 183 -6.12 4.16 7.52
N SER A 184 -5.88 5.43 7.20
CA SER A 184 -5.36 6.39 8.17
C SER A 184 -6.47 7.28 8.73
N HIS A 185 -6.39 7.57 10.03
CA HIS A 185 -7.31 8.47 10.71
C HIS A 185 -7.28 9.89 10.12
N GLY A 186 -8.45 10.42 9.83
CA GLY A 186 -8.68 11.69 9.19
C GLY A 186 -9.95 12.37 9.64
N ARG A 187 -9.86 13.19 10.69
CA ARG A 187 -10.99 14.06 11.04
C ARG A 187 -11.19 15.07 9.91
N LYS A 188 -12.42 15.12 9.39
CA LYS A 188 -12.90 16.01 8.34
C LYS A 188 -12.37 17.45 8.53
N GLY A 189 -11.86 18.06 7.45
CA GLY A 189 -11.70 19.51 7.34
C GLY A 189 -10.41 20.15 7.88
N PHE A 190 -9.42 19.38 8.36
CA PHE A 190 -8.13 19.94 8.76
C PHE A 190 -7.07 19.77 7.66
N LYS A 191 -6.36 20.86 7.34
CA LYS A 191 -5.25 20.94 6.36
C LYS A 191 -4.06 20.02 6.66
N ARG A 192 -4.07 19.29 7.78
CA ARG A 192 -3.02 18.35 8.16
C ARG A 192 -3.65 17.20 8.94
N MET A 193 -3.55 16.01 8.37
CA MET A 193 -4.06 14.77 8.94
C MET A 193 -2.93 14.09 9.70
N ILE A 194 -3.18 13.58 10.90
CA ILE A 194 -2.17 12.87 11.70
C ILE A 194 -2.30 11.38 11.38
N LEU A 195 -1.20 10.74 11.00
CA LEU A 195 -1.13 9.30 10.82
C LEU A 195 -1.58 8.62 12.13
N GLY A 196 -2.51 7.66 12.05
CA GLY A 196 -2.96 6.93 13.23
C GLY A 196 -1.81 6.16 13.87
N SER A 197 -1.81 6.03 15.20
CA SER A 197 -0.76 5.32 15.95
C SER A 197 -0.52 3.89 15.44
N VAL A 198 -1.60 3.18 15.06
CA VAL A 198 -1.51 1.82 14.50
C VAL A 198 -0.87 1.84 13.12
N SER A 199 -1.39 2.66 12.19
CA SER A 199 -0.83 2.79 10.83
C SER A 199 0.63 3.24 10.82
N GLN A 200 1.03 4.10 11.77
CA GLN A 200 2.41 4.54 11.91
C GLN A 200 3.33 3.38 12.25
N VAL A 201 3.02 2.63 13.31
CA VAL A 201 3.86 1.49 13.73
C VAL A 201 3.87 0.40 12.66
N VAL A 202 2.72 0.08 12.06
CA VAL A 202 2.65 -0.94 11.00
C VAL A 202 3.46 -0.52 9.77
N SER A 203 3.35 0.72 9.29
CA SER A 203 4.15 1.21 8.15
C SER A 203 5.66 1.13 8.40
N GLN A 204 6.05 1.26 9.66
CA GLN A 204 7.44 1.22 10.10
C GLN A 204 7.96 -0.22 10.22
N GLU A 205 7.23 -1.09 10.91
CA GLU A 205 7.72 -2.40 11.37
C GLU A 205 7.28 -3.60 10.52
N ALA A 206 6.28 -3.43 9.65
CA ALA A 206 5.82 -4.51 8.79
C ALA A 206 6.95 -5.07 7.90
N PRO A 207 7.01 -6.40 7.71
CA PRO A 207 8.01 -7.04 6.85
C PRO A 207 7.75 -6.81 5.35
N CYS A 208 6.63 -6.16 5.01
CA CYS A 208 6.08 -6.07 3.68
C CYS A 208 5.54 -4.69 3.35
N ALA A 209 5.15 -4.50 2.09
CA ALA A 209 4.64 -3.23 1.61
C ALA A 209 3.40 -2.81 2.41
N VAL A 210 3.28 -1.52 2.71
CA VAL A 210 2.13 -0.99 3.45
C VAL A 210 1.48 0.13 2.65
N SER A 211 0.23 -0.07 2.25
CA SER A 211 -0.59 0.97 1.63
C SER A 211 -1.43 1.66 2.69
N ILE A 212 -1.16 2.96 2.86
CA ILE A 212 -1.92 3.85 3.73
C ILE A 212 -2.91 4.62 2.88
N VAL A 213 -4.20 4.33 3.08
CA VAL A 213 -5.31 4.91 2.33
C VAL A 213 -5.97 6.02 3.15
N ARG A 214 -6.24 7.15 2.51
CA ARG A 214 -6.89 8.33 3.12
C ARG A 214 -8.31 8.51 2.61
N GLY A 215 -9.26 8.81 3.49
CA GLY A 215 -10.62 9.26 3.13
C GLY A 215 -10.64 10.78 2.99
N ILE A 216 -11.26 11.42 2.01
CA ILE A 216 -12.37 11.04 1.13
C ILE A 216 -11.83 10.92 -0.30
N MET A 217 -12.05 9.79 -0.95
CA MET A 217 -12.02 9.78 -2.41
C MET A 217 -13.25 10.58 -2.85
N ASP A 218 -13.07 11.83 -3.27
CA ASP A 218 -14.12 12.50 -4.06
C ASP A 218 -14.53 11.52 -5.17
N GLU A 219 -15.82 11.37 -5.45
CA GLU A 219 -16.29 10.46 -6.52
C GLU A 219 -15.59 10.74 -7.86
N ASP A 220 -15.12 11.98 -8.05
CA ASP A 220 -14.31 12.49 -9.17
C ASP A 220 -12.80 12.16 -9.13
N ARG A 221 -12.22 11.86 -7.96
CA ARG A 221 -10.82 11.39 -7.78
C ARG A 221 -10.68 9.87 -7.86
N SER A 222 -11.76 9.20 -8.23
CA SER A 222 -11.77 7.76 -8.34
C SER A 222 -10.70 7.26 -9.32
N LEU A 223 -10.04 6.17 -8.97
CA LEU A 223 -9.19 5.34 -9.83
C LEU A 223 -9.96 4.78 -11.07
N LYS A 224 -11.14 5.34 -11.42
CA LYS A 224 -11.99 4.97 -12.55
C LYS A 224 -11.31 5.27 -13.90
N LYS A 225 -10.34 6.19 -13.95
CA LYS A 225 -9.65 6.55 -15.21
C LYS A 225 -8.47 5.63 -15.59
N THR A 226 -8.03 4.72 -14.72
CA THR A 226 -6.99 3.69 -14.99
C THR A 226 -7.51 2.36 -15.51
N ALA A 227 -8.80 2.27 -15.85
CA ALA A 227 -9.47 1.00 -16.17
C ALA A 227 -8.83 0.21 -17.34
N SER A 228 -7.98 0.83 -18.15
CA SER A 228 -7.32 0.21 -19.31
C SER A 228 -6.11 -0.67 -18.98
N PHE A 229 -5.61 -0.68 -17.74
CA PHE A 229 -4.41 -1.43 -17.36
C PHE A 229 -4.58 -2.25 -16.08
N ASP A 230 -3.79 -3.32 -15.96
CA ASP A 230 -3.67 -4.08 -14.72
C ASP A 230 -2.95 -3.22 -13.66
N LYS A 231 -3.76 -2.60 -12.82
CA LYS A 231 -3.29 -1.71 -11.75
C LYS A 231 -2.44 -2.44 -10.72
N VAL A 232 -2.62 -3.75 -10.55
CA VAL A 232 -1.78 -4.55 -9.65
C VAL A 232 -0.37 -4.58 -10.23
N LYS A 233 -0.20 -5.00 -11.49
CA LYS A 233 1.09 -4.98 -12.21
C LYS A 233 1.78 -3.62 -12.17
N LEU A 234 1.01 -2.52 -12.31
CA LEU A 234 1.55 -1.16 -12.22
C LEU A 234 2.12 -0.85 -10.83
N MET A 235 1.43 -1.25 -9.75
CA MET A 235 1.94 -1.10 -8.39
C MET A 235 3.23 -1.89 -8.17
N GLU A 236 3.33 -3.11 -8.69
CA GLU A 236 4.53 -3.95 -8.56
C GLU A 236 5.73 -3.32 -9.28
N LYS A 237 5.49 -2.76 -10.48
CA LYS A 237 6.52 -2.01 -11.22
C LYS A 237 6.95 -0.74 -10.50
N ALA A 238 6.01 0.00 -9.91
CA ALA A 238 6.33 1.20 -9.14
C ALA A 238 7.12 0.87 -7.87
N GLU A 239 6.74 -0.21 -7.17
CA GLU A 239 7.49 -0.72 -6.04
C GLU A 239 8.91 -1.16 -6.45
N TYR A 240 9.04 -1.84 -7.59
CA TYR A 240 10.34 -2.21 -8.17
C TYR A 240 11.22 -0.98 -8.37
N LEU A 241 10.73 0.02 -9.10
CA LEU A 241 11.48 1.23 -9.42
C LEU A 241 11.86 2.02 -8.15
N ALA A 242 11.00 2.02 -7.13
CA ALA A 242 11.28 2.69 -5.85
C ALA A 242 12.40 2.01 -5.06
N MET A 243 12.69 0.72 -5.34
CA MET A 243 13.69 -0.08 -4.64
C MET A 243 15.01 -0.22 -5.41
N THR A 244 15.00 -0.24 -6.75
CA THR A 244 16.18 -0.59 -7.56
C THR A 244 16.97 0.58 -8.11
N ASN A 245 16.62 1.84 -7.85
CA ASN A 245 17.34 2.98 -8.43
C ASN A 245 18.73 3.26 -7.79
N LYS A 246 19.42 2.21 -7.33
CA LYS A 246 20.88 2.23 -7.26
C LYS A 246 21.37 1.93 -8.68
N ASP A 247 22.13 2.87 -9.22
CA ASP A 247 23.01 2.71 -10.39
C ASP A 247 22.40 2.95 -11.77
N SER A 248 22.03 4.21 -12.04
CA SER A 248 22.04 4.74 -13.42
C SER A 248 23.44 4.85 -14.05
N ASN A 249 24.50 4.45 -13.32
CA ASN A 249 25.89 4.41 -13.79
C ASN A 249 26.43 3.00 -14.08
N ASP A 250 25.66 1.92 -13.86
CA ASP A 250 26.11 0.56 -14.18
C ASP A 250 25.03 -0.24 -14.94
N MET A 251 24.76 0.18 -16.17
CA MET A 251 23.88 -0.54 -17.11
C MET A 251 24.46 -1.87 -17.64
N SER A 252 25.45 -2.47 -16.97
CA SER A 252 26.04 -3.74 -17.39
C SER A 252 25.47 -4.99 -16.68
N SER A 253 24.68 -4.82 -15.60
CA SER A 253 24.26 -5.96 -14.76
C SER A 253 22.76 -6.12 -14.51
N VAL A 254 21.89 -5.29 -15.10
CA VAL A 254 20.44 -5.47 -14.98
C VAL A 254 19.98 -6.55 -15.96
N HIS A 255 19.85 -7.79 -15.47
CA HIS A 255 19.12 -8.83 -16.16
C HIS A 255 17.72 -8.31 -16.53
N SER A 256 17.43 -8.34 -17.83
CA SER A 256 16.14 -8.07 -18.42
C SER A 256 15.01 -8.70 -17.60
N MET A 257 13.95 -7.93 -17.34
CA MET A 257 12.66 -8.50 -16.96
C MET A 257 12.33 -9.67 -17.90
N PRO A 258 11.88 -10.83 -17.40
CA PRO A 258 11.42 -11.91 -18.28
C PRO A 258 10.29 -11.36 -19.15
N ALA A 259 10.48 -11.41 -20.46
CA ALA A 259 9.50 -10.92 -21.43
C ALA A 259 8.24 -11.78 -21.33
N GLY A 260 7.12 -11.15 -20.96
CA GLY A 260 5.82 -11.79 -20.82
C GLY A 260 4.89 -11.02 -19.89
N PHE A 261 4.46 -9.83 -20.32
CA PHE A 261 3.41 -9.06 -19.68
C PHE A 261 2.07 -9.24 -20.38
#